data_AF-A0A0V0GNH4-F1
#
_entry.id   AF-A0A0V0GNH4-F1
#
_cell.length_a   1.000
_cell.length_b   1.000
_cell.length_c   1.000
_cell.angle_alpha   90.00
_cell.angle_beta   90.00
_cell.angle_gamma   90.00
#
_symmetry.space_group_name_H-M   'P 1'
#
loop_
_entity.id
_entity.type
_entity.pdbx_description
1 polymer ?
#
loop_
_entity_poly.entity_id
_entity_poly.type
_entity_poly.pdbx_seq_one_letter_code
_entity_poly.pdbx_strand_id
1 'polypeptide(L)'
;MIWRTEIPYKVNYFTWLLAKEAVLTHENLNKRKPNLRSSCYLCEKQVETVNHLFLHCKWIDQLWQMFIQKRKIREVLQCWNRDGNAGKKKE
;
A
#
# COMPACT_ATOMS: atom_id res chain seq x y z
N MET A 1 4.02 -14.52 -4.53
CA MET A 1 4.03 -14.40 -6.00
C MET A 1 3.18 -13.20 -6.40
N ILE A 2 3.80 -12.03 -6.59
CA ILE A 2 3.08 -10.83 -7.10
C ILE A 2 3.03 -10.85 -8.64
N TRP A 3 4.01 -11.48 -9.28
CA TRP A 3 4.29 -11.38 -10.72
C TRP A 3 3.64 -12.46 -11.59
N ARG A 4 2.97 -13.45 -11.00
CA ARG A 4 2.37 -14.61 -11.70
C ARG A 4 0.84 -14.57 -11.72
N THR A 5 0.25 -13.41 -11.44
CA THR A 5 -1.20 -13.24 -11.41
C THR A 5 -1.70 -12.75 -12.76
N GLU A 6 -2.90 -13.15 -13.16
CA GLU A 6 -3.61 -12.67 -14.36
C GLU A 6 -4.15 -11.25 -14.14
N ILE A 7 -3.29 -10.32 -13.71
CA ILE A 7 -3.63 -8.91 -13.54
C ILE A 7 -3.22 -8.11 -14.77
N PRO A 8 -3.95 -7.02 -15.11
CA PRO A 8 -3.54 -6.14 -16.19
C PRO A 8 -2.12 -5.62 -15.97
N TYR A 9 -1.32 -5.56 -17.05
CA TYR A 9 0.09 -5.16 -17.01
C TYR A 9 0.31 -3.82 -16.29
N LYS A 10 -0.59 -2.85 -16.48
CA LYS A 10 -0.53 -1.54 -15.81
C LYS A 10 -0.55 -1.66 -14.29
N VAL A 11 -1.38 -2.55 -13.73
CA VAL A 11 -1.46 -2.79 -12.29
C VAL A 11 -0.17 -3.43 -11.80
N ASN A 12 0.33 -4.44 -12.53
CA ASN A 12 1.56 -5.13 -12.18
C ASN A 12 2.78 -4.18 -12.14
N TYR A 13 2.94 -3.37 -13.18
CA TYR A 13 3.99 -2.36 -13.26
C TYR A 13 3.86 -1.31 -12.15
N PHE A 14 2.64 -0.87 -11.85
CA PHE A 14 2.40 0.06 -10.75
C PHE A 14 2.76 -0.55 -9.39
N THR A 15 2.39 -1.80 -9.14
CA THR A 15 2.77 -2.52 -7.91
C THR A 15 4.28 -2.66 -7.79
N TRP A 16 4.99 -2.86 -8.91
CA TRP A 16 6.46 -2.85 -8.92
C TRP A 16 7.05 -1.51 -8.51
N LEU A 17 6.54 -0.42 -9.07
CA LEU A 17 6.97 0.93 -8.69
C LEU A 17 6.69 1.19 -7.21
N LEU A 18 5.55 0.72 -6.69
CA LEU A 18 5.17 0.87 -5.29
C LEU A 18 6.15 0.11 -4.38
N ALA A 19 6.47 -1.14 -4.72
CA ALA A 19 7.44 -1.96 -4.00
C ALA A 19 8.88 -1.39 -4.05
N LYS A 20 9.20 -0.58 -5.05
CA LYS A 20 10.48 0.11 -5.20
C LYS A 20 10.49 1.54 -4.63
N GLU A 21 9.41 1.96 -3.98
CA GLU A 21 9.19 3.33 -3.52
C GLU A 21 9.47 4.37 -4.63
N ALA A 22 9.15 4.03 -5.88
CA ALA A 22 9.46 4.82 -7.08
C ALA A 22 8.21 5.50 -7.68
N VAL A 23 7.06 5.39 -7.02
CA VAL A 23 5.81 6.06 -7.41
C VAL A 23 5.96 7.56 -7.28
N LEU A 24 5.22 8.32 -8.09
CA LEU A 24 5.21 9.78 -8.13
C LEU A 24 4.49 10.39 -6.91
N THR A 25 5.03 10.19 -5.72
CA THR A 25 4.62 10.92 -4.51
C THR A 25 5.36 12.25 -4.42
N HIS A 26 4.80 13.23 -3.70
CA HIS A 26 5.51 14.51 -3.51
C HIS A 26 6.89 14.33 -2.86
N GLU A 27 7.08 13.37 -1.96
CA GLU A 27 8.40 13.04 -1.41
C GLU A 27 9.40 12.65 -2.52
N ASN A 28 9.00 11.78 -3.45
CA ASN A 28 9.86 11.34 -4.54
C ASN A 28 10.08 12.42 -5.60
N LEU A 29 9.10 13.29 -5.83
CA LEU A 29 9.24 14.46 -6.68
C LEU A 29 10.22 15.46 -6.08
N ASN A 30 10.18 15.68 -4.76
CA ASN A 30 11.09 16.58 -4.06
C ASN A 30 12.55 16.12 -4.14
N LYS A 31 12.83 14.81 -4.20
CA LYS A 31 14.19 14.29 -4.45
C LYS A 31 14.74 14.70 -5.82
N ARG A 32 13.88 14.96 -6.81
CA ARG A 32 14.26 15.33 -8.19
C ARG A 32 14.24 16.85 -8.41
N LYS A 33 13.24 17.51 -7.83
CA LYS A 33 13.03 18.96 -7.88
C LYS A 33 12.65 19.44 -6.48
N PRO A 34 13.62 19.88 -5.66
CA PRO A 34 13.32 20.46 -4.37
C PRO A 34 12.43 21.70 -4.53
N ASN A 35 11.61 22.00 -3.52
CA ASN A 35 10.66 23.12 -3.41
C ASN A 35 9.17 22.83 -3.69
N LEU A 36 8.72 21.57 -3.83
CA LEU A 36 7.29 21.27 -3.78
C LEU A 36 6.84 21.03 -2.34
N ARG A 37 5.66 21.55 -1.99
CA ARG A 37 5.00 21.26 -0.71
C ARG A 37 4.66 19.77 -0.67
N SER A 38 5.26 19.04 0.28
CA SER A 38 5.15 17.59 0.34
C SER A 38 3.95 17.06 1.10
N SER A 39 2.89 17.86 1.33
CA SER A 39 1.71 17.38 2.05
C SER A 39 0.92 16.36 1.21
N CYS A 40 0.35 15.35 1.87
CA CYS A 40 -0.55 14.38 1.28
C CYS A 40 -1.79 15.08 0.70
N TYR A 41 -2.06 14.84 -0.58
CA TYR A 41 -3.22 15.42 -1.26
C TYR A 41 -4.56 15.01 -0.62
N LEU A 42 -4.64 13.80 -0.07
CA LEU A 42 -5.89 13.28 0.48
C LEU A 42 -6.18 13.82 1.89
N CYS A 43 -5.20 13.72 2.80
CA CYS A 43 -5.44 14.06 4.20
C CYS A 43 -5.01 15.48 4.58
N GLU A 44 -4.14 16.10 3.78
CA GLU A 44 -3.52 17.42 3.98
C GLU A 44 -2.78 17.63 5.32
N LYS A 45 -2.62 16.56 6.11
CA LYS A 45 -2.09 16.60 7.49
C LYS A 45 -0.67 16.09 7.62
N GLN A 46 -0.27 15.12 6.80
CA GLN A 46 1.05 14.48 6.86
C GLN A 46 1.76 14.59 5.52
N VAL A 47 3.06 14.29 5.51
CA VAL A 47 3.85 14.22 4.27
C VAL A 47 3.36 13.08 3.38
N GLU A 48 3.28 13.33 2.09
CA GLU A 48 2.96 12.35 1.07
C GLU A 48 4.15 11.45 0.78
N THR A 49 4.25 10.38 1.56
CA THR A 49 5.13 9.25 1.28
C THR A 49 4.34 8.13 0.61
N VAL A 50 5.02 7.14 0.02
CA VAL A 50 4.34 5.97 -0.56
C VAL A 50 3.53 5.23 0.52
N ASN A 51 4.13 5.00 1.69
CA ASN A 51 3.45 4.32 2.80
C ASN A 51 2.27 5.14 3.34
N HIS A 52 2.42 6.47 3.46
CA HIS A 52 1.30 7.30 3.87
C HIS A 52 0.17 7.25 2.84
N LEU A 53 0.49 7.46 1.55
CA LEU A 53 -0.51 7.51 0.49
C LEU A 53 -1.25 6.19 0.27
N PHE A 54 -0.64 5.03 0.51
CA PHE A 54 -1.28 3.74 0.22
C PHE A 54 -1.69 2.93 1.46
N LEU A 55 -1.17 3.23 2.65
CA LEU A 55 -1.40 2.43 3.85
C LEU A 55 -1.93 3.25 5.04
N HIS A 56 -1.38 4.44 5.29
CA HIS A 56 -1.64 5.17 6.55
C HIS A 56 -2.53 6.41 6.40
N CYS A 57 -2.84 6.83 5.19
CA CYS A 57 -3.74 7.96 4.97
C CYS A 57 -5.13 7.60 5.49
N LYS A 58 -5.72 8.49 6.31
CA LYS A 58 -7.05 8.28 6.92
C LYS A 58 -8.13 7.83 5.93
N TRP A 59 -8.12 8.37 4.72
CA TRP A 59 -9.09 8.06 3.67
C TRP A 59 -8.85 6.70 3.05
N ILE A 60 -7.57 6.33 2.93
CA ILE A 60 -7.15 5.07 2.35
C ILE A 60 -7.35 3.93 3.35
N ASP A 61 -7.09 4.18 4.62
CA ASP A 61 -7.44 3.25 5.71
C ASP A 61 -8.94 2.95 5.70
N GLN A 62 -9.80 3.97 5.59
CA GLN A 62 -11.25 3.77 5.43
C GLN A 62 -11.59 2.91 4.20
N LEU A 63 -10.95 3.15 3.05
CA LEU A 63 -11.13 2.31 1.86
C LEU A 63 -10.70 0.86 2.12
N TRP A 64 -9.56 0.64 2.77
CA TRP A 64 -9.10 -0.69 3.14
C TRP A 64 -10.11 -1.40 4.06
N GLN A 65 -10.66 -0.71 5.07
CA GLN A 65 -11.70 -1.28 5.90
C GLN A 65 -12.92 -1.73 5.08
N MET A 66 -13.34 -0.93 4.10
CA MET A 66 -14.45 -1.31 3.20
C MET A 66 -14.13 -2.55 2.36
N PHE A 67 -12.89 -2.70 1.86
CA PHE A 67 -12.46 -3.88 1.11
C PHE A 67 -12.31 -5.11 2.00
N ILE A 68 -11.69 -4.96 3.17
CA ILE A 68 -11.44 -6.05 4.13
C ILE A 68 -12.76 -6.61 4.67
N GLN A 69 -13.78 -5.78 4.84
CA GLN A 69 -15.12 -6.23 5.25
C GLN A 69 -15.79 -7.16 4.22
N LYS A 70 -15.32 -7.22 2.96
CA LYS A 70 -15.85 -8.17 1.97
C LYS A 70 -15.55 -9.60 2.42
N ARG A 71 -16.59 -10.45 2.47
CA ARG A 71 -16.52 -11.83 3.00
C ARG A 71 -15.32 -12.63 2.48
N LYS A 72 -15.13 -12.64 1.15
CA LYS A 72 -14.01 -13.35 0.50
C LYS A 72 -12.63 -12.85 0.95
N ILE A 73 -12.46 -11.55 1.07
CA ILE A 73 -11.17 -10.95 1.48
C ILE A 73 -10.92 -11.23 2.97
N ARG A 74 -11.95 -11.12 3.81
CA ARG A 74 -11.88 -11.43 5.23
C ARG A 74 -11.46 -12.88 5.50
N GLU A 75 -12.06 -13.83 4.78
CA GLU A 75 -11.71 -15.26 4.86
C GLU A 75 -10.24 -15.50 4.47
N VAL A 76 -9.79 -14.92 3.36
CA VAL A 76 -8.39 -15.03 2.91
C VAL A 76 -7.41 -14.44 3.93
N LEU A 77 -7.72 -13.27 4.50
CA LEU A 77 -6.88 -12.63 5.52
C LEU A 77 -6.81 -13.47 6.81
N GLN A 78 -7.89 -14.13 7.20
CA GLN A 78 -7.90 -15.04 8.34
C GLN A 78 -7.00 -16.26 8.11
N CYS A 79 -7.02 -16.83 6.91
CA CYS A 79 -6.10 -17.92 6.53
C CYS A 79 -4.64 -17.44 6.59
N TRP A 80 -4.35 -16.28 6.01
CA TRP A 80 -2.99 -15.73 5.98
C TRP A 80 -2.43 -15.45 7.39
N ASN A 81 -3.26 -14.90 8.28
CA ASN A 81 -2.87 -14.68 9.69
C ASN A 81 -2.64 -15.99 10.47
N ARG A 82 -3.39 -17.05 10.14
CA ARG A 82 -3.20 -18.37 10.74
C ARG A 82 -1.86 -18.97 10.33
N ASP A 83 -1.51 -18.87 9.05
CA ASP A 83 -0.25 -19.37 8.51
C ASP A 83 0.96 -18.57 9.02
N GLY A 84 0.81 -17.25 9.13
CA GLY A 84 1.84 -16.37 9.72
C GLY A 84 2.12 -16.64 11.20
N ASN A 85 1.11 -17.10 11.96
CA ASN A 85 1.29 -17.49 13.36
C ASN A 85 1.81 -18.91 13.54
N ALA A 86 1.65 -19.80 12.56
CA ALA A 86 2.22 -21.15 12.59
C ALA A 86 3.76 -21.14 12.56
N GLY A 87 4.37 -20.11 11.94
CA GLY A 87 5.82 -19.90 11.92
C GLY A 87 6.42 -19.31 13.22
N LYS A 88 5.60 -18.82 14.15
CA LYS A 88 6.06 -18.22 15.42
C LYS A 88 6.11 -19.19 16.61
N LYS A 89 5.85 -20.49 16.40
CA LYS A 89 5.85 -21.53 17.45
C LYS A 89 7.17 -22.32 17.60
N LYS A 90 8.28 -21.79 17.11
CA LYS A 90 9.63 -22.33 17.36
C LYS A 90 10.56 -21.22 17.85
N GLU A 91 10.41 -20.87 19.11
CA GLU A 91 11.50 -20.37 19.95
C GLU A 91 11.29 -20.92 21.37
#